data_AF-E1JUG1-F1
#
_entry.id   AF-E1JUG1-F1
#
_cell.length_a   1.000
_cell.length_b   1.000
_cell.length_c   1.000
_cell.angle_alpha   90.00
_cell.angle_beta   90.00
_cell.angle_gamma   90.00
#
_symmetry.space_group_name_H-M   'P 1'
#
loop_
_entity.id
_entity.type
_entity.pdbx_description
1 polymer ?
#
loop_
_entity_poly.entity_id
_entity_poly.type
_entity_poly.pdbx_seq_one_letter_code
_entity_poly.pdbx_strand_id
1 'polypeptide(L)'
;MFFLNALAIQAASKVEPSWHKTWPFGPGIEEGFFSVVLKGLFILVILGGMAWLLRYLFGPGGPLRDKEFDEPDPEDPANQDKDRREQ
;
A
#
# COMPACT_ATOMS: atom_id res chain seq x y z
N MET A 1 24.57 -27.86 -27.10
CA MET A 1 23.34 -27.19 -26.60
C MET A 1 23.58 -26.15 -25.50
N PHE A 2 24.70 -26.17 -24.77
CA PHE A 2 25.06 -25.14 -23.78
C PHE A 2 25.51 -23.80 -24.39
N PHE A 3 26.25 -23.85 -25.51
CA PHE A 3 26.78 -22.65 -26.17
C PHE A 3 25.70 -21.71 -26.75
N LEU A 4 24.58 -22.25 -27.22
CA LEU A 4 23.46 -21.45 -27.73
C LEU A 4 22.71 -20.72 -26.59
N ASN A 5 22.60 -21.35 -25.42
CA ASN A 5 22.01 -20.73 -24.23
C ASN A 5 22.91 -19.60 -23.68
N ALA A 6 24.23 -19.79 -23.66
CA ALA A 6 25.16 -18.75 -23.22
C ALA A 6 25.12 -17.49 -24.11
N LEU A 7 25.00 -17.67 -25.42
CA LEU A 7 24.87 -16.54 -26.37
C LEU A 7 23.54 -15.79 -26.20
N ALA A 8 22.44 -16.51 -25.94
CA ALA A 8 21.12 -15.92 -25.71
C ALA A 8 21.06 -15.08 -24.42
N ILE A 9 21.68 -15.56 -23.33
CA ILE A 9 21.74 -14.84 -22.05
C ILE A 9 22.61 -13.57 -22.18
N GLN A 10 23.70 -13.63 -22.94
CA GLN A 10 24.58 -12.48 -23.17
C GLN A 10 23.99 -11.43 -24.13
N ALA A 11 23.12 -11.84 -25.06
CA ALA A 11 22.35 -10.92 -25.88
C ALA A 11 21.27 -10.17 -25.07
N ALA A 12 20.63 -10.85 -24.11
CA ALA A 12 19.64 -10.23 -23.23
C ALA A 12 20.26 -9.24 -22.22
N SER A 13 21.51 -9.44 -21.79
CA SER A 13 22.20 -8.56 -20.84
C SER A 13 22.86 -7.32 -21.45
N LYS A 14 22.83 -7.18 -22.79
CA LYS A 14 23.41 -6.02 -23.50
C LYS A 14 22.49 -4.78 -23.47
N VAL A 15 21.25 -4.95 -23.03
CA VAL A 15 20.33 -3.84 -22.75
C VAL A 15 20.59 -3.38 -21.31
N GLU A 16 21.11 -2.16 -21.14
CA GLU A 16 21.21 -1.55 -19.80
C GLU A 16 19.81 -1.59 -19.15
N PRO A 17 19.63 -2.16 -17.95
CA PRO A 17 18.33 -2.27 -17.31
C PRO A 17 17.75 -0.87 -17.03
N SER A 18 16.93 -0.37 -17.93
CA SER A 18 16.37 0.99 -17.86
C SER A 18 15.13 1.09 -16.96
N TRP A 19 14.64 -0.03 -16.43
CA TRP A 19 13.44 -0.07 -15.59
C TRP A 19 13.56 0.82 -14.34
N HIS A 20 14.77 0.97 -13.80
CA HIS A 20 15.06 1.87 -12.68
C HIS A 20 14.86 3.35 -13.04
N LYS A 21 15.02 3.72 -14.32
CA LYS A 21 14.81 5.09 -14.81
C LYS A 21 13.32 5.41 -14.85
N THR A 22 12.47 4.48 -15.26
CA THR A 22 11.01 4.69 -15.36
C THR A 22 10.26 4.42 -14.05
N TRP A 23 10.94 4.00 -12.99
CA TRP A 23 10.30 3.73 -11.69
C TRP A 23 9.61 5.01 -11.17
N PRO A 24 8.40 4.91 -10.56
CA PRO A 24 7.71 6.08 -10.01
C PRO A 24 8.51 6.80 -8.92
N PHE A 25 9.49 6.13 -8.31
CA PHE A 25 10.48 6.69 -7.38
C PHE A 25 11.90 6.82 -7.97
N GLY A 26 12.01 6.79 -9.30
CA GLY A 26 13.27 6.96 -10.06
C GLY A 26 13.72 8.43 -10.16
N PRO A 27 14.67 8.77 -11.05
CA PRO A 27 15.16 10.13 -11.24
C PRO A 27 14.00 11.13 -11.41
N GLY A 28 14.02 12.21 -10.62
CA GLY A 28 12.86 13.06 -10.39
C GLY A 28 12.62 14.15 -11.45
N ILE A 29 12.88 15.40 -11.04
CA ILE A 29 12.55 16.64 -11.78
C ILE A 29 13.15 16.70 -13.19
N GLU A 30 14.19 15.90 -13.44
CA GLU A 30 14.93 15.81 -14.70
C GLU A 30 14.10 15.25 -15.87
N GLU A 31 13.02 14.51 -15.57
CA GLU A 31 12.13 13.91 -16.58
C GLU A 31 11.02 14.85 -17.08
N GLY A 32 10.98 16.09 -16.57
CA GLY A 32 10.00 17.11 -16.95
C GLY A 32 8.71 17.08 -16.13
N PHE A 33 8.01 18.22 -16.10
CA PHE A 33 6.84 18.46 -15.24
C PHE A 33 5.73 17.41 -15.39
N PHE A 34 5.39 17.04 -16.63
CA PHE A 34 4.34 16.04 -16.88
C PHE A 34 4.70 14.66 -16.33
N SER A 35 5.96 14.23 -16.42
CA SER A 35 6.39 12.93 -15.85
C SER A 35 6.19 12.92 -14.34
N VAL A 36 6.62 13.99 -13.65
CA VAL A 36 6.47 14.12 -12.20
C VAL A 36 5.01 14.11 -11.77
N VAL A 37 4.13 14.85 -12.46
CA VAL A 37 2.70 14.87 -12.16
C VAL A 37 2.07 13.50 -12.36
N LEU A 38 2.39 12.81 -13.45
CA LEU A 38 1.83 11.49 -13.74
C LEU A 38 2.30 10.42 -12.74
N LYS A 39 3.59 10.45 -12.37
CA LYS A 39 4.15 9.60 -11.30
C LYS A 39 3.45 9.89 -9.96
N GLY A 40 3.26 11.15 -9.62
CA GLY A 40 2.56 11.57 -8.40
C GLY A 40 1.10 11.09 -8.37
N LEU A 41 0.37 11.28 -9.48
CA LEU A 41 -1.01 10.79 -9.61
C LEU A 41 -1.07 9.27 -9.48
N PHE A 42 -0.17 8.56 -10.15
CA PHE A 42 -0.08 7.10 -10.08
C PHE A 42 0.14 6.61 -8.63
N ILE A 43 1.09 7.23 -7.91
CA ILE A 43 1.36 6.92 -6.50
C ILE A 43 0.11 7.20 -5.64
N LEU A 44 -0.54 8.35 -5.82
CA LEU A 44 -1.75 8.71 -5.06
C LEU A 44 -2.91 7.74 -5.31
N VAL A 45 -3.10 7.29 -6.55
CA VAL A 45 -4.14 6.32 -6.90
C VAL A 45 -3.87 4.98 -6.21
N ILE A 46 -2.63 4.49 -6.22
CA ILE A 46 -2.28 3.22 -5.58
C ILE A 46 -2.40 3.34 -4.06
N LEU A 47 -1.74 4.31 -3.44
CA LEU A 47 -1.74 4.47 -1.99
C LEU A 47 -3.13 4.82 -1.47
N GLY A 48 -3.86 5.69 -2.17
CA GLY A 48 -5.24 6.02 -1.86
C GLY A 48 -6.17 4.81 -2.00
N GLY A 49 -6.00 4.03 -3.07
CA GLY A 49 -6.74 2.78 -3.28
C GLY A 49 -6.45 1.74 -2.19
N MET A 50 -5.19 1.59 -1.80
CA MET A 50 -4.79 0.72 -0.68
C MET A 50 -5.38 1.21 0.64
N ALA A 51 -5.26 2.49 0.96
CA ALA A 51 -5.81 3.07 2.17
C ALA A 51 -7.33 2.90 2.23
N TRP A 52 -8.02 3.13 1.10
CA TRP A 52 -9.46 2.92 0.98
C TRP A 52 -9.84 1.45 1.17
N LEU A 53 -9.11 0.53 0.55
CA LEU A 53 -9.36 -0.91 0.69
C LEU A 53 -9.14 -1.37 2.13
N LEU A 54 -8.06 -0.95 2.77
CA LEU A 54 -7.79 -1.25 4.18
C LEU A 54 -8.86 -0.64 5.09
N ARG A 55 -9.29 0.59 4.81
CA ARG A 55 -10.38 1.25 5.53
C ARG A 55 -11.73 0.56 5.35
N TYR A 56 -11.97 -0.05 4.20
CA TYR A 56 -13.16 -0.85 3.95
C TYR A 56 -13.08 -2.21 4.65
N LEU A 57 -11.93 -2.87 4.58
CA LEU A 57 -11.74 -4.23 5.05
C LEU A 57 -11.63 -4.32 6.59
N PHE A 58 -10.94 -3.34 7.19
CA PHE A 58 -10.60 -3.30 8.62
C PHE A 58 -11.13 -2.07 9.36
N GLY A 59 -11.78 -1.12 8.67
CA GLY A 59 -12.39 0.02 9.36
C GLY A 59 -13.68 -0.37 10.10
N PRO A 60 -14.39 0.61 10.68
CA PRO A 60 -15.63 0.35 11.39
C PRO A 60 -16.66 -0.41 10.55
N GLY A 61 -17.06 -1.58 11.05
CA GLY A 61 -17.95 -2.52 10.34
C GLY A 61 -17.30 -3.30 9.19
N GLY A 62 -15.97 -3.29 9.07
CA GLY A 62 -15.24 -4.02 8.04
C GLY A 62 -15.37 -5.54 8.19
N PRO A 63 -15.49 -6.30 7.09
CA PRO A 63 -15.77 -7.74 7.14
C PRO A 63 -14.62 -8.58 7.72
N LEU A 64 -13.39 -8.06 7.74
CA LEU A 64 -12.24 -8.70 8.39
C LEU A 64 -11.88 -8.03 9.71
N ARG A 65 -12.73 -7.17 10.27
CA ARG A 65 -12.50 -6.60 11.61
C ARG A 65 -13.00 -7.57 12.67
N ASP A 66 -12.15 -7.90 13.63
CA ASP A 66 -12.54 -8.74 14.75
C ASP A 66 -13.57 -8.02 15.63
N LYS A 67 -14.60 -8.76 16.09
CA LYS A 67 -15.70 -8.21 16.89
C LYS A 67 -15.23 -7.72 18.28
N GLU A 68 -14.10 -8.21 18.76
CA GLU A 68 -13.50 -7.78 20.03
C GLU A 68 -13.07 -6.32 20.01
N PHE A 69 -12.78 -5.74 18.84
CA PHE A 69 -12.50 -4.30 18.70
C PHE A 69 -13.76 -3.42 18.67
N ASP A 70 -14.94 -4.04 18.61
CA ASP A 70 -16.25 -3.39 18.61
C ASP A 70 -17.02 -3.52 19.91
N GLU A 71 -16.65 -4.48 20.75
CA GLU A 71 -17.28 -4.66 22.05
C GLU A 71 -16.86 -3.51 22.98
N PRO A 72 -17.82 -2.86 23.67
CA PRO A 72 -17.50 -1.87 24.67
C PRO A 72 -16.66 -2.55 25.75
N ASP A 73 -15.47 -1.99 26.00
CA ASP A 73 -14.55 -2.52 26.99
C ASP A 73 -15.28 -2.67 28.33
N PRO A 74 -15.43 -3.90 28.88
CA PRO A 74 -16.09 -4.11 30.16
C PRO A 74 -15.33 -3.45 31.33
N GLU A 75 -14.06 -3.07 31.12
CA GLU A 75 -13.26 -2.29 32.06
C GLU A 75 -13.30 -0.78 31.78
N ASP A 76 -14.11 -0.29 30.81
CA ASP A 76 -14.28 1.15 30.59
C ASP A 76 -14.84 1.80 31.88
N PRO A 77 -14.06 2.66 32.55
CA PRO A 77 -14.48 3.30 33.80
C PRO A 77 -15.76 4.13 33.62
N ALA A 78 -16.06 4.59 32.41
CA ALA A 78 -17.29 5.31 32.12
C ALA A 78 -18.55 4.42 32.18
N ASN A 79 -18.42 3.11 31.95
CA ASN A 79 -19.52 2.16 32.04
C ASN A 79 -19.71 1.68 33.49
N GLN A 80 -18.62 1.52 34.24
CA GLN A 80 -18.66 1.16 35.66
C GLN A 80 -19.35 2.22 36.54
N ASP A 81 -19.20 3.50 36.20
CA ASP A 81 -19.87 4.61 36.90
C ASP A 81 -21.38 4.71 36.61
N LYS A 82 -21.87 4.07 35.55
CA LYS A 82 -23.31 3.95 35.29
C LYS A 82 -23.91 2.80 36.09
N ASP A 83 -23.28 1.62 36.05
CA ASP A 83 -23.74 0.46 36.82
C ASP A 83 -23.75 0.70 38.33
N ARG A 84 -22.79 1.48 38.85
CA ARG A 84 -22.76 1.87 40.28
C ARG A 84 -23.85 2.87 40.66
N ARG A 85 -24.42 3.60 39.70
CA ARG A 85 -25.48 4.60 39.94
C ARG A 85 -26.89 4.03 39.78
N GLU A 86 -27.03 2.88 39.12
CA GLU A 86 -28.32 2.19 38.95
C GLU A 86 -28.53 1.02 39.92
N GLN A 87 -27.53 0.71 40.76
CA GLN A 87 -27.64 -0.14 41.96
C GLN A 87 -27.94 0.68 43.21
#